data_AF-A0A2P5BDR9-F1
#
_entry.id   AF-A0A2P5BDR9-F1
#
_cell.length_a   1.000
_cell.length_b   1.000
_cell.length_c   1.000
_cell.angle_alpha   90.00
_cell.angle_beta   90.00
_cell.angle_gamma   90.00
#
_symmetry.space_group_name_H-M   'P 1'
#
loop_
_entity.id
_entity.type
_entity.pdbx_description
1 polymer ?
#
loop_
_entity_poly.entity_id
_entity_poly.type
_entity_poly.pdbx_seq_one_letter_code
_entity_poly.pdbx_strand_id
1 'polypeptide(L)'
;MIGDGTKLNITHTGSTNLPSTTGSFLLSDILCVPKMKQNLISISKLCNSNNMSVEFLLTHFFVKDLRTGAPLVRGFNKDGVYEWPTQMSKPSVALTTIKTSPPNWHDHLGHPSKKILKLILFKFQ
;
A
#
# COMPACT_ATOMS: atom_id res chain seq x y z
N MET A 1 15.92 17.59 -24.09
CA MET A 1 14.96 18.59 -24.60
C MET A 1 13.65 18.36 -23.85
N ILE A 2 13.01 19.40 -23.34
CA ILE A 2 11.69 19.31 -22.68
C ILE A 2 10.59 19.64 -23.70
N GLY A 3 9.32 19.43 -23.35
CA GLY A 3 8.17 19.58 -24.25
C GLY A 3 8.03 20.95 -24.92
N ASP A 4 8.78 21.96 -24.47
CA ASP A 4 8.86 23.31 -25.05
C ASP A 4 10.08 23.51 -25.99
N GLY A 5 10.86 22.46 -26.26
CA GLY A 5 12.06 22.53 -27.10
C GLY A 5 13.31 23.03 -26.38
N THR A 6 13.21 23.43 -25.11
CA THR A 6 14.37 23.93 -24.36
C THR A 6 15.35 22.79 -24.03
N LYS A 7 16.65 23.10 -24.13
CA LYS A 7 17.73 22.20 -23.70
C LYS A 7 18.10 22.57 -22.27
N LEU A 8 17.91 21.64 -21.34
CA LEU A 8 18.43 21.77 -19.99
C LEU A 8 19.80 21.13 -19.86
N ASN A 9 20.68 21.79 -19.12
CA ASN A 9 22.02 21.28 -18.83
C ASN A 9 21.95 20.18 -17.77
N ILE A 10 22.58 19.04 -18.07
CA ILE A 10 22.75 17.93 -17.13
C ILE A 10 24.15 18.08 -16.53
N THR A 11 24.25 18.19 -15.21
CA THR A 11 25.55 18.36 -14.53
C THR A 11 26.24 17.04 -14.22
N HIS A 12 25.49 16.06 -13.76
CA HIS A 12 25.98 14.70 -13.52
C HIS A 12 24.85 13.67 -13.60
N THR A 13 25.24 12.40 -13.63
CA THR A 13 24.34 11.26 -13.44
C THR A 13 24.60 10.62 -12.09
N GLY A 14 23.57 10.15 -11.39
CA GLY A 14 23.68 9.55 -10.06
C GLY A 14 22.68 8.42 -9.83
N SER A 15 22.60 7.96 -8.58
CA SER A 15 21.62 6.97 -8.13
C SER A 15 21.03 7.42 -6.79
N THR A 16 19.76 7.08 -6.55
CA THR A 16 19.09 7.37 -5.27
C THR A 16 18.09 6.27 -4.92
N ASN A 17 17.66 6.29 -3.66
CA ASN A 17 16.60 5.42 -3.18
C ASN A 17 15.29 6.23 -3.06
N LEU A 18 14.26 5.75 -3.74
CA LEU A 18 12.92 6.29 -3.63
C LEU A 18 12.18 5.61 -2.48
N PRO A 19 11.61 6.36 -1.54
CA PRO A 19 11.04 5.73 -0.36
C PRO A 19 9.66 5.10 -0.66
N SER A 20 9.36 3.99 0.01
CA SER A 20 8.13 3.21 -0.08
C SER A 20 7.61 2.80 1.30
N THR A 21 6.30 2.53 1.41
CA THR A 21 5.65 2.03 2.62
C THR A 21 6.27 0.74 3.16
N THR A 22 6.88 -0.07 2.28
CA THR A 22 7.47 -1.38 2.63
C THR A 22 9.00 -1.40 2.52
N GLY A 23 9.65 -0.29 2.15
CA GLY A 23 11.10 -0.23 1.97
C GLY A 23 11.57 0.93 1.09
N SER A 24 12.54 0.68 0.21
CA SER A 24 13.05 1.68 -0.72
C SER A 24 13.33 1.06 -2.10
N PHE A 25 13.11 1.83 -3.16
CA PHE A 25 13.35 1.42 -4.55
C PHE A 25 14.60 2.09 -5.10
N LEU A 26 15.45 1.30 -5.75
CA LEU A 26 16.66 1.83 -6.36
C LEU A 26 16.30 2.49 -7.68
N LEU A 27 16.74 3.74 -7.84
CA LEU A 27 16.75 4.45 -9.11
C LEU A 27 18.21 4.71 -9.49
N SER A 28 18.67 4.04 -10.54
CA SER A 28 19.94 4.35 -11.20
C SER A 28 19.74 5.35 -12.34
N ASP A 29 20.86 5.90 -12.83
CA ASP A 29 20.89 6.74 -14.03
C ASP A 29 19.98 7.98 -13.93
N ILE A 30 19.99 8.61 -12.76
CA ILE A 30 19.26 9.84 -12.45
C ILE A 30 20.05 11.02 -12.97
N LEU A 31 19.42 11.86 -13.78
CA LEU A 31 20.03 13.05 -14.34
C LEU A 31 19.86 14.23 -13.36
N CYS A 32 20.97 14.83 -12.93
CA CYS A 32 20.94 16.06 -12.16
C CYS A 32 20.81 17.25 -13.11
N VAL A 33 19.67 17.94 -13.02
CA VAL A 33 19.32 19.05 -13.91
C VAL A 33 18.97 20.28 -13.07
N PRO A 34 19.95 21.15 -12.72
CA PRO A 34 19.74 22.23 -11.75
C PRO A 34 18.64 23.24 -12.10
N LYS A 35 18.38 23.42 -13.40
CA LYS A 35 17.34 24.34 -13.89
C LYS A 35 15.93 23.75 -13.84
N MET A 36 15.79 22.47 -13.49
CA MET A 36 14.51 21.77 -13.43
C MET A 36 13.83 22.03 -12.10
N LYS A 37 12.57 22.48 -12.12
CA LYS A 37 11.82 22.83 -10.91
C LYS A 37 11.13 21.63 -10.23
N GLN A 38 10.92 20.55 -10.97
CA GLN A 38 10.22 19.36 -10.48
C GLN A 38 11.00 18.11 -10.87
N ASN A 39 11.01 17.10 -10.00
CA ASN A 39 11.62 15.81 -10.31
C ASN A 39 10.69 14.98 -11.18
N LEU A 40 11.23 14.36 -12.22
CA LEU A 40 10.51 13.39 -13.04
C LEU A 40 11.07 12.00 -12.81
N ILE A 41 10.16 11.03 -12.71
CA ILE A 41 10.49 9.62 -12.57
C ILE A 41 10.16 8.95 -13.90
N SER A 42 11.14 8.29 -14.49
CA SER A 42 10.90 7.43 -15.65
C SER A 42 10.24 6.14 -15.17
N ILE A 43 8.99 5.92 -15.55
CA ILE A 43 8.24 4.68 -15.23
C ILE A 43 8.96 3.45 -15.76
N SER A 44 9.46 3.51 -17.00
CA SER A 44 10.21 2.39 -17.59
C SER A 44 11.45 2.02 -16.77
N LYS A 45 12.26 3.01 -16.36
CA LYS A 45 13.44 2.73 -15.51
C LYS A 45 13.05 2.20 -14.14
N LEU A 46 12.01 2.78 -13.51
CA LEU A 46 11.52 2.35 -12.22
C LEU A 46 11.08 0.87 -12.25
N CYS A 47 10.24 0.50 -13.22
CA CYS A 47 9.72 -0.85 -13.37
C CYS A 47 10.82 -1.87 -13.69
N ASN A 48 11.69 -1.55 -14.65
CA ASN A 48 12.74 -2.47 -15.10
C ASN A 48 13.79 -2.74 -14.00
N SER A 49 14.11 -1.72 -13.20
CA SER A 49 15.18 -1.85 -12.19
C SER A 49 14.70 -2.55 -10.92
N ASN A 50 13.40 -2.61 -10.67
CA ASN A 50 12.86 -3.10 -9.40
C ASN A 50 11.81 -4.22 -9.53
N ASN A 51 11.58 -4.75 -10.74
CA ASN A 51 10.58 -5.78 -11.02
C ASN A 51 9.16 -5.39 -10.54
N MET A 52 8.70 -4.23 -10.98
CA MET A 52 7.43 -3.63 -10.56
C MET A 52 6.55 -3.30 -11.77
N SER A 53 5.26 -3.14 -11.51
CA SER A 53 4.30 -2.55 -12.45
C SER A 53 3.67 -1.29 -11.86
N VAL A 54 3.19 -0.41 -12.74
CA VAL A 54 2.45 0.80 -12.35
C VAL A 54 1.07 0.75 -13.00
N GLU A 55 0.04 0.94 -12.18
CA GLU A 55 -1.35 1.02 -12.61
C GLU A 55 -1.88 2.42 -12.36
N PHE A 56 -2.36 3.08 -13.41
CA PHE A 56 -2.92 4.42 -13.34
C PHE A 56 -4.44 4.38 -13.33
N LEU A 57 -5.03 5.11 -12.38
CA LEU A 57 -6.46 5.35 -12.25
C LEU A 57 -6.71 6.86 -12.30
N LEU A 58 -7.94 7.27 -12.61
CA LEU A 58 -8.30 8.68 -12.80
C LEU A 58 -7.83 9.62 -11.67
N THR A 59 -7.84 9.15 -10.42
CA THR A 59 -7.52 9.97 -9.23
C THR A 59 -6.21 9.56 -8.54
N HIS A 60 -5.63 8.42 -8.88
CA HIS A 60 -4.51 7.85 -8.14
C HIS A 60 -3.77 6.80 -8.98
N PHE A 61 -2.62 6.35 -8.48
CA PHE A 61 -1.91 5.24 -9.09
C PHE A 61 -1.38 4.29 -8.03
N PHE A 62 -1.07 3.07 -8.46
CA PHE A 62 -0.39 2.07 -7.66
C PHE A 62 0.93 1.68 -8.28
N VAL A 63 1.96 1.57 -7.46
CA VAL A 63 3.14 0.75 -7.79
C VAL A 63 2.95 -0.60 -7.12
N LYS A 64 3.07 -1.67 -7.90
CA LYS A 64 2.85 -3.04 -7.44
C LYS A 64 4.10 -3.87 -7.66
N ASP A 65 4.37 -4.78 -6.73
CA ASP A 65 5.33 -5.85 -6.96
C ASP A 65 4.84 -6.73 -8.11
N LEU A 66 5.66 -6.95 -9.13
CA LEU A 66 5.22 -7.64 -10.34
C LEU A 66 4.89 -9.12 -10.09
N ARG A 67 5.56 -9.74 -9.10
CA ARG A 67 5.43 -11.17 -8.80
C ARG A 67 4.18 -11.48 -7.97
N THR A 68 3.88 -10.65 -6.97
CA THR A 68 2.80 -10.87 -6.00
C THR A 68 1.56 -10.04 -6.31
N GLY A 69 1.69 -8.98 -7.12
CA GLY A 69 0.64 -7.99 -7.35
C GLY A 69 0.36 -7.09 -6.14
N ALA A 70 1.14 -7.21 -5.05
CA ALA A 70 0.93 -6.45 -3.84
C ALA A 70 1.21 -4.96 -4.06
N PRO A 71 0.31 -4.05 -3.62
CA PRO A 71 0.54 -2.62 -3.73
C PRO A 71 1.63 -2.16 -2.76
N LEU A 72 2.70 -1.60 -3.29
CA LEU A 72 3.84 -1.10 -2.52
C LEU A 72 3.74 0.40 -2.25
N VAL A 73 3.19 1.15 -3.20
CA VAL A 73 3.00 2.60 -3.12
C VAL A 73 1.65 2.97 -3.70
N ARG A 74 0.98 3.93 -3.05
CA ARG A 74 -0.17 4.65 -3.60
C ARG A 74 0.20 6.13 -3.69
N GLY A 75 0.10 6.70 -4.88
CA GLY A 75 0.19 8.15 -5.08
C GLY A 75 -1.08 8.70 -5.71
N PHE A 76 -1.22 10.02 -5.71
CA PHE A 76 -2.44 10.70 -6.16
C PHE A 76 -2.21 11.46 -7.46
N ASN A 77 -3.27 11.59 -8.26
CA ASN A 77 -3.31 12.56 -9.33
C ASN A 77 -3.69 13.93 -8.72
N LYS A 78 -2.85 14.93 -8.95
CA LYS A 78 -3.08 16.30 -8.54
C LYS A 78 -2.96 17.18 -9.78
N ASP A 79 -4.07 17.82 -10.13
CA ASP A 79 -4.15 18.74 -11.28
C ASP A 79 -3.64 18.13 -12.60
N GLY A 80 -3.91 16.84 -12.82
CA GLY A 80 -3.50 16.12 -14.03
C GLY A 80 -2.10 15.49 -13.96
N VAL A 81 -1.37 15.65 -12.85
CA VAL A 81 -0.03 15.07 -12.65
C VAL A 81 -0.05 14.01 -11.56
N TYR A 82 0.55 12.86 -11.81
CA TYR A 82 0.71 11.82 -10.79
C TYR A 82 1.95 12.10 -9.94
N GLU A 83 1.73 12.41 -8.66
CA GLU A 83 2.80 12.78 -7.73
C GLU A 83 3.24 11.59 -6.87
N TRP A 84 4.56 11.38 -6.76
CA TRP A 84 5.10 10.39 -5.82
C TRP A 84 4.87 10.85 -4.38
N PRO A 85 4.36 9.99 -3.49
CA PRO A 85 4.09 10.38 -2.11
C PRO A 85 5.39 10.74 -1.38
N THR A 86 5.51 12.00 -0.94
CA THR A 86 6.64 12.51 -0.15
C THR A 86 6.56 12.15 1.33
N GLN A 87 5.35 11.92 1.85
CA GLN A 87 5.10 11.41 3.18
C GLN A 87 4.37 10.08 3.07
N MET A 88 5.06 8.97 3.37
CA MET A 88 4.37 7.70 3.60
C MET A 88 3.79 7.78 4.99
N SER A 89 2.48 8.01 5.08
CA SER A 89 1.76 7.70 6.30
C SER A 89 1.96 6.21 6.57
N LYS A 90 2.56 5.88 7.73
CA LYS A 90 2.54 4.50 8.22
C LYS A 90 1.08 4.06 8.20
N PRO A 91 0.75 2.84 7.74
CA PRO A 91 -0.61 2.35 7.85
C PRO A 91 -1.02 2.47 9.32
N SER A 92 -1.98 3.36 9.60
CA SER A 92 -2.65 3.36 10.89
C SER A 92 -3.35 2.01 10.95
N VAL A 93 -2.87 1.11 11.79
CA VAL A 93 -3.48 -0.20 12.00
C VAL A 93 -4.79 0.06 12.76
N ALA A 94 -5.80 0.54 12.06
CA ALA A 94 -7.14 0.74 12.58
C ALA A 94 -7.92 -0.58 12.50
N LEU A 95 -7.39 -1.61 13.14
CA LEU A 95 -8.11 -2.74 13.74
C LEU A 95 -7.08 -3.74 14.29
N THR A 96 -6.63 -3.56 15.53
CA THR A 96 -6.21 -4.72 16.30
C THR A 96 -7.49 -5.46 16.67
N THR A 97 -7.84 -6.53 15.94
CA THR A 97 -8.71 -7.54 16.51
C THR A 97 -7.95 -8.08 17.71
N ILE A 98 -8.32 -7.61 18.91
CA ILE A 98 -7.95 -8.30 20.14
C ILE A 98 -8.47 -9.72 19.92
N LYS A 99 -7.56 -10.69 19.76
CA LYS A 99 -7.90 -12.09 20.00
C LYS A 99 -8.22 -12.18 21.49
N THR A 100 -9.44 -11.78 21.87
CA THR A 100 -10.02 -12.29 23.09
C THR A 100 -10.13 -13.79 22.86
N SER A 101 -9.71 -14.57 23.87
CA SER A 101 -9.97 -16.01 23.95
C SER A 101 -11.37 -16.31 23.39
N PRO A 102 -11.58 -17.45 22.68
CA PRO A 102 -12.90 -17.82 22.21
C PRO A 102 -13.89 -17.59 23.36
N PRO A 103 -14.96 -16.79 23.15
CA PRO A 103 -15.97 -16.65 24.19
C PRO A 103 -16.47 -18.06 24.48
N ASN A 104 -16.44 -18.46 25.75
CA ASN A 104 -17.07 -19.69 26.18
C ASN A 104 -18.54 -19.60 25.75
N TRP A 105 -18.90 -20.36 24.72
CA TRP A 105 -20.24 -20.39 24.11
C TRP A 105 -21.36 -20.66 25.13
N HIS A 106 -21.00 -21.14 26.32
CA HIS A 106 -21.87 -21.44 27.44
C HIS A 106 -22.58 -20.23 28.06
N ASP A 107 -22.03 -19.01 27.97
CA ASP A 107 -22.60 -17.85 28.68
C ASP A 107 -23.84 -17.26 28.00
N HIS A 108 -24.14 -17.66 26.75
CA HIS A 108 -25.33 -17.22 26.01
C HIS A 108 -26.52 -18.19 26.05
N LEU A 109 -26.35 -19.40 26.57
CA LEU A 109 -27.47 -20.30 26.81
C LEU A 109 -27.99 -20.07 28.22
N GLY A 110 -28.82 -19.04 28.34
CA GLY A 110 -29.61 -18.75 29.53
C GLY A 110 -30.26 -20.01 30.10
N HIS A 111 -30.35 -20.02 31.43
CA HIS A 111 -30.88 -21.08 32.28
C HIS A 111 -31.99 -21.90 31.59
N PRO A 112 -31.80 -23.21 31.32
CA PRO A 112 -32.86 -24.03 30.77
C PRO A 112 -34.04 -24.02 31.75
N SER A 113 -35.26 -23.80 31.21
CA SER A 113 -36.45 -23.78 32.04
C SER A 113 -36.59 -25.11 32.80
N LYS A 114 -37.07 -25.06 34.05
CA LYS A 114 -37.23 -26.27 34.89
C LYS A 114 -38.03 -27.38 34.22
N LYS A 115 -38.91 -27.04 33.27
CA LYS A 115 -39.67 -27.99 32.44
C LYS A 115 -38.75 -28.79 31.50
N ILE A 116 -37.77 -28.14 30.87
CA ILE A 116 -36.80 -28.79 29.97
C ILE A 116 -35.87 -29.71 30.76
N LEU A 117 -35.44 -29.29 31.95
CA LEU A 117 -34.60 -30.12 32.82
C LEU A 117 -35.29 -31.43 33.23
N LYS A 118 -36.59 -31.37 33.60
CA LYS A 118 -37.38 -32.58 33.89
C LYS A 118 -37.52 -33.50 32.68
N LEU A 119 -37.72 -32.93 31.49
CA LEU A 119 -37.93 -33.71 30.27
C LEU A 119 -36.67 -34.47 29.84
N ILE A 120 -35.49 -33.89 30.06
CA ILE A 120 -34.20 -34.54 29.82
C ILE A 120 -33.95 -35.65 30.85
N LEU A 121 -34.22 -35.40 32.14
CA LEU A 121 -34.03 -36.40 33.20
C LEU A 121 -34.91 -37.64 33.02
N PHE A 122 -36.15 -37.48 32.53
CA PHE A 122 -37.04 -38.62 32.24
C PHE A 122 -36.65 -39.43 31.00
N LYS A 123 -35.78 -38.91 30.13
CA LYS A 123 -35.32 -39.65 28.93
C LYS A 123 -34.15 -40.61 29.21
N PHE A 124 -33.58 -40.58 30.41
CA PHE A 124 -32.43 -41.41 30.81
C PHE A 124 -32.76 -42.41 31.94
N GLN A 125 -34.04 -42.78 32.07
CA GLN A 125 -34.49 -43.89 32.91
C GLN A 125 -35.25 -44.89 32.04
#